data_AF-A0A814L4L0-F1
#
_entry.id   AF-A0A814L4L0-F1
#
_cell.length_a   1.000
_cell.length_b   1.000
_cell.length_c   1.000
_cell.angle_alpha   90.00
_cell.angle_beta   90.00
_cell.angle_gamma   90.00
#
_symmetry.space_group_name_H-M   'P 1'
#
loop_
_entity.id
_entity.type
_entity.pdbx_description
1 polymer ?
#
loop_
_entity_poly.entity_id
_entity_poly.type
_entity_poly.pdbx_seq_one_letter_code
_entity_poly.pdbx_strand_id
1 'polypeptide(L)'
;MVSLNNQQGRHGGGMIFEDRSINVNEDTTQDNLPLIVRREQTYRRIPTTAFIVIHILLTLLFETAIVLFPYLCYDRNIHQICDNHSPYNIALYVHAGNYIVYVIFDRLYHYYQDLSRRNGYLEFYRRTRNLRRTPLIVISTGNALLVAMIKLLEDYQSSILPVQPWHCLAILTTLEVIIISTVLIWYLVLTIKFNKECAYPDATQDDILSSFITPQTSANEIGFRDETYTENVLEKQADLIRYLRERNEHLARLAHQLKQQITTTVVA
;
A
#
# COMPACT_ATOMS: atom_id res chain seq x y z
N MET A 1 17.45 31.59 74.96
CA MET A 1 17.94 30.69 76.03
C MET A 1 18.57 29.49 75.33
N VAL A 2 19.90 29.47 75.16
CA VAL A 2 20.92 28.86 76.05
C VAL A 2 21.11 27.35 75.81
N SER A 3 22.31 27.04 75.31
CA SER A 3 23.18 25.89 75.59
C SER A 3 23.37 24.77 74.55
N LEU A 4 24.66 24.57 74.30
CA LEU A 4 25.38 23.52 73.56
C LEU A 4 25.53 22.23 74.40
N ASN A 5 25.64 21.07 73.73
CA ASN A 5 26.64 20.00 73.98
C ASN A 5 26.40 18.87 72.96
N ASN A 6 27.29 18.50 72.03
CA ASN A 6 28.67 17.98 72.10
C ASN A 6 28.76 16.48 72.47
N GLN A 7 29.18 15.66 71.50
CA GLN A 7 30.01 14.45 71.62
C GLN A 7 30.50 14.12 70.18
N GLN A 8 31.75 14.42 69.78
CA GLN A 8 32.98 13.61 69.96
C GLN A 8 32.77 12.11 69.71
N GLY A 9 33.44 11.42 68.78
CA GLY A 9 34.54 11.78 67.88
C GLY A 9 35.08 10.53 67.15
N ARG A 10 36.16 10.74 66.39
CA ARG A 10 37.04 9.79 65.65
C ARG A 10 36.51 9.26 64.30
N HIS A 11 37.30 9.10 63.25
CA HIS A 11 38.55 9.66 62.72
C HIS A 11 38.75 8.91 61.39
N GLY A 12 39.07 9.58 60.28
CA GLY A 12 39.56 8.88 59.09
C GLY A 12 39.41 9.62 57.77
N GLY A 13 40.45 10.36 57.39
CA GLY A 13 40.84 10.57 55.98
C GLY A 13 40.19 11.73 55.23
N GLY A 14 40.83 12.90 55.25
CA GLY A 14 40.51 14.00 54.33
C GLY A 14 41.22 13.85 52.98
N MET A 15 40.57 14.35 51.92
CA MET A 15 41.22 15.20 50.93
C MET A 15 40.22 16.26 50.47
N ILE A 16 40.65 17.50 50.62
CA ILE A 16 39.98 18.75 50.29
C ILE A 16 40.07 18.89 48.76
N PHE A 17 38.94 18.95 48.07
CA PHE A 17 38.93 19.43 46.68
C PHE A 17 38.80 20.95 46.70
N GLU A 18 39.92 21.56 46.37
CA GLU A 18 40.12 22.99 46.13
C GLU A 18 39.32 23.41 44.90
N ASP A 19 38.43 24.41 45.07
CA ASP A 19 37.67 25.04 43.99
C ASP A 19 38.64 25.76 43.05
N ARG A 20 39.07 25.05 42.00
CA ARG A 20 39.73 25.68 40.86
C ARG A 20 38.65 26.24 39.95
N SER A 21 38.49 27.56 39.99
CA SER A 21 37.75 28.34 39.01
C SER A 21 38.33 28.10 37.62
N ILE A 22 37.74 27.15 36.90
CA ILE A 22 37.95 27.01 35.46
C ILE A 22 36.99 28.00 34.81
N ASN A 23 37.56 29.09 34.28
CA ASN A 23 36.92 29.93 33.28
C ASN A 23 36.56 29.04 32.09
N VAL A 24 35.33 28.50 32.11
CA VAL A 24 34.69 27.94 30.93
C VAL A 24 34.24 29.14 30.12
N ASN A 25 35.09 29.54 29.17
CA ASN A 25 34.70 30.48 28.14
C ASN A 25 33.40 29.97 27.50
N GLU A 26 32.37 30.82 27.58
CA GLU A 26 31.22 30.81 26.69
C GLU A 26 31.73 30.75 25.25
N ASP A 27 31.59 29.61 24.59
CA ASP A 27 31.50 29.45 23.13
C ASP A 27 31.49 27.96 22.79
N THR A 28 30.39 27.27 23.09
CA THR A 28 30.07 25.94 22.50
C THR A 28 28.60 25.55 22.76
N THR A 29 27.68 26.46 22.43
CA THR A 29 26.22 26.17 22.39
C THR A 29 25.68 26.23 20.97
N GLN A 30 26.42 25.67 20.01
CA GLN A 30 25.95 25.65 18.62
C GLN A 30 26.44 24.45 17.80
N ASP A 31 26.43 23.23 18.35
CA ASP A 31 26.66 22.02 17.53
C ASP A 31 25.86 20.77 17.95
N ASN A 32 24.78 20.96 18.72
CA ASN A 32 23.73 19.94 18.83
C ASN A 32 22.56 20.31 17.92
N LEU A 33 22.85 20.59 16.64
CA LEU A 33 21.80 20.58 15.64
C LEU A 33 21.54 19.11 15.33
N PRO A 34 20.38 18.52 15.72
CA PRO A 34 20.02 17.23 15.15
C PRO A 34 20.06 17.43 13.63
N LEU A 35 20.87 16.64 12.94
CA LEU A 35 20.86 16.52 11.49
C LEU A 35 19.48 15.99 11.08
N ILE A 36 18.47 16.86 11.14
CA ILE A 36 17.24 16.73 10.42
C ILE A 36 17.72 16.90 8.99
N VAL A 37 17.98 15.77 8.33
CA VAL A 37 18.08 15.71 6.88
C VAL A 37 16.72 16.18 6.39
N ARG A 38 16.57 17.50 6.24
CA ARG A 38 15.47 18.15 5.56
C ARG A 38 15.64 17.83 4.09
N ARG A 39 15.41 16.56 3.76
CA ARG A 39 15.27 16.13 2.38
C ARG A 39 14.00 16.80 1.93
N GLU A 40 14.12 17.77 1.04
CA GLU A 40 12.99 18.25 0.25
C GLU A 40 12.41 17.02 -0.45
N GLN A 41 11.40 16.40 0.18
CA GLN A 41 10.72 15.25 -0.38
C GLN A 41 9.82 15.80 -1.47
N THR A 42 10.42 15.88 -2.66
CA THR A 42 9.76 16.26 -3.90
C THR A 42 8.57 15.34 -4.11
N TYR A 43 7.38 15.96 -4.26
CA TYR A 43 6.14 15.28 -4.59
C TYR A 43 6.38 14.32 -5.76
N ARG A 44 6.13 13.03 -5.54
CA ARG A 44 6.19 12.01 -6.58
C ARG A 44 4.78 11.57 -6.90
N ARG A 45 4.34 11.87 -8.13
CA ARG A 45 3.08 11.32 -8.67
C ARG A 45 3.10 9.80 -8.55
N ILE A 46 2.03 9.23 -8.02
CA ILE A 46 1.89 7.78 -7.97
C ILE A 46 1.48 7.31 -9.38
N PRO A 47 2.29 6.48 -10.06
CA PRO A 47 2.01 6.05 -11.44
C PRO A 47 0.81 5.08 -11.54
N THR A 48 0.23 4.67 -10.40
CA THR A 48 -0.87 3.71 -10.32
C THR A 48 -2.10 4.14 -11.13
N THR A 49 -2.34 5.45 -11.32
CA THR A 49 -3.46 5.96 -12.13
C THR A 49 -3.44 5.42 -13.56
N ALA A 50 -2.28 5.45 -14.22
CA ALA A 50 -2.16 4.97 -15.60
C ALA A 50 -2.44 3.46 -15.68
N PHE A 51 -1.92 2.68 -14.74
CA PHE A 51 -2.19 1.25 -14.68
C PHE A 51 -3.66 0.91 -14.44
N ILE A 52 -4.37 1.67 -13.60
CA ILE A 52 -5.81 1.48 -13.38
C ILE A 52 -6.59 1.77 -14.66
N VAL A 53 -6.26 2.85 -15.39
CA VAL A 53 -6.90 3.16 -16.67
C VAL A 53 -6.66 2.05 -17.70
N ILE A 54 -5.41 1.58 -17.83
CA ILE A 54 -5.09 0.47 -18.73
C ILE A 54 -5.84 -0.80 -18.34
N HIS A 55 -5.95 -1.10 -17.04
CA HIS A 55 -6.70 -2.26 -16.55
C HIS A 55 -8.19 -2.19 -16.92
N ILE A 56 -8.82 -1.02 -16.76
CA ILE A 56 -10.22 -0.80 -17.15
C ILE A 56 -10.39 -0.98 -18.67
N LEU A 57 -9.52 -0.34 -19.47
CA LEU A 57 -9.58 -0.45 -20.94
C LEU A 57 -9.43 -1.89 -21.41
N LEU A 58 -8.48 -2.63 -20.82
CA LEU A 58 -8.26 -4.02 -21.13
C LEU A 58 -9.48 -4.86 -20.72
N THR A 59 -10.06 -4.62 -19.55
CA THR A 59 -11.27 -5.32 -19.11
C THR A 59 -12.43 -5.13 -20.10
N LEU A 60 -12.64 -3.90 -20.58
CA LEU A 60 -13.66 -3.59 -21.59
C LEU A 60 -13.35 -4.25 -22.95
N LEU A 61 -12.08 -4.31 -23.35
CA LEU A 61 -11.66 -5.03 -24.56
C LEU A 61 -11.97 -6.53 -24.46
N PHE A 62 -11.66 -7.17 -23.33
CA PHE A 62 -11.95 -8.59 -23.13
C PHE A 62 -13.46 -8.85 -23.08
N GLU A 63 -14.24 -7.98 -22.44
CA GLU A 63 -15.69 -8.10 -22.39
C GLU A 63 -16.33 -7.98 -23.78
N THR A 64 -15.91 -6.98 -24.56
CA THR A 64 -16.37 -6.84 -25.95
C THR A 64 -15.98 -8.03 -26.81
N ALA A 65 -14.80 -8.62 -26.60
CA ALA A 65 -14.41 -9.86 -27.28
C ALA A 65 -15.36 -11.02 -26.93
N ILE A 66 -15.65 -11.25 -25.65
CA ILE A 66 -16.55 -12.34 -25.20
C ILE A 66 -17.95 -12.20 -25.82
N VAL A 67 -18.47 -10.98 -25.94
CA VAL A 67 -19.78 -10.73 -26.53
C VAL A 67 -19.73 -10.79 -28.06
N LEU A 68 -18.75 -10.15 -28.70
CA LEU A 68 -18.69 -9.96 -30.15
C LEU A 68 -18.29 -11.24 -30.91
N PHE A 69 -17.36 -12.04 -30.38
CA PHE A 69 -16.88 -13.25 -31.06
C PHE A 69 -18.01 -14.25 -31.38
N PRO A 70 -18.92 -14.58 -30.45
CA PRO A 70 -20.09 -15.42 -30.74
C PRO A 70 -20.98 -14.87 -31.86
N TYR A 71 -21.22 -13.55 -31.90
CA TYR A 71 -22.02 -12.92 -32.96
C TYR A 71 -21.32 -12.99 -34.32
N LEU A 72 -20.01 -12.75 -34.38
CA LEU A 72 -19.23 -12.87 -35.61
C LEU A 72 -19.19 -14.31 -36.13
N CYS A 73 -19.13 -15.31 -35.23
CA CYS A 73 -19.18 -16.73 -35.61
C CYS A 73 -20.56 -17.18 -36.10
N TYR A 74 -21.64 -16.52 -35.65
CA TYR A 74 -23.01 -16.84 -36.05
C TYR A 74 -23.37 -16.29 -37.44
N ASP A 75 -22.75 -15.19 -37.86
CA ASP A 75 -22.98 -14.61 -39.18
C ASP A 75 -22.40 -15.51 -40.29
N ARG A 76 -23.25 -15.94 -41.24
CA ARG A 76 -22.92 -16.94 -42.27
C ARG A 76 -21.82 -16.49 -43.24
N ASN A 77 -21.51 -15.19 -43.29
CA ASN A 77 -20.54 -14.63 -44.23
C ASN A 77 -19.08 -14.70 -43.73
N ILE A 78 -18.83 -14.92 -42.44
CA ILE A 78 -17.48 -14.89 -41.80
C ILE A 78 -17.18 -16.25 -41.12
N HIS A 79 -17.76 -17.33 -41.62
CA HIS A 79 -17.67 -18.65 -40.98
C HIS A 79 -16.24 -19.23 -40.96
N GLN A 80 -15.35 -18.78 -41.85
CA GLN A 80 -13.95 -19.24 -41.93
C GLN A 80 -13.14 -19.10 -40.64
N ILE A 81 -13.50 -18.17 -39.74
CA ILE A 81 -12.76 -17.96 -38.48
C ILE A 81 -13.18 -19.00 -37.41
N CYS A 82 -14.39 -19.56 -37.51
CA CYS A 82 -14.98 -20.41 -36.46
C CYS A 82 -15.25 -21.85 -36.92
N ASP A 83 -14.75 -22.27 -38.08
CA ASP A 83 -14.98 -23.58 -38.71
C ASP A 83 -14.64 -24.79 -37.81
N ASN A 84 -13.80 -24.62 -36.78
CA ASN A 84 -13.31 -25.73 -35.95
C ASN A 84 -13.60 -25.63 -34.44
N HIS A 85 -14.12 -24.51 -33.95
CA HIS A 85 -14.35 -24.31 -32.51
C HIS A 85 -15.71 -23.67 -32.24
N SER A 86 -16.44 -24.24 -31.28
CA SER A 86 -17.69 -23.64 -30.82
C SER A 86 -17.41 -22.25 -30.23
N PRO A 87 -18.30 -21.26 -30.47
CA PRO A 87 -18.14 -19.91 -29.92
C PRO A 87 -18.05 -19.91 -28.38
N TYR A 88 -18.67 -20.92 -27.76
CA TYR A 88 -18.56 -21.24 -26.36
C TYR A 88 -17.11 -21.50 -25.90
N ASN A 89 -16.35 -22.35 -26.61
CA ASN A 89 -14.96 -22.67 -26.25
C ASN A 89 -14.05 -21.44 -26.40
N ILE A 90 -14.29 -20.62 -27.44
CA ILE A 90 -13.54 -19.38 -27.66
C ILE A 90 -13.78 -18.41 -26.50
N ALA A 91 -15.04 -18.23 -26.07
CA ALA A 91 -15.38 -17.40 -24.93
C ALA A 91 -14.68 -17.85 -23.64
N LEU A 92 -14.59 -19.17 -23.40
CA LEU A 92 -13.86 -19.72 -22.26
C LEU A 92 -12.36 -19.41 -22.30
N TYR A 93 -11.71 -19.53 -23.46
CA TYR A 93 -10.29 -19.18 -23.60
C TYR A 93 -10.03 -17.69 -23.39
N VAL A 94 -10.90 -16.84 -23.93
CA VAL A 94 -10.81 -15.38 -23.74
C VAL A 94 -10.99 -15.03 -22.25
N HIS A 95 -11.95 -15.66 -21.57
CA HIS A 95 -12.19 -15.50 -20.14
C HIS A 95 -10.99 -15.97 -19.29
N ALA A 96 -10.41 -17.13 -19.62
CA ALA A 96 -9.21 -17.63 -18.97
C ALA A 96 -8.01 -16.70 -19.17
N GLY A 97 -7.85 -16.13 -20.38
CA GLY A 97 -6.85 -15.11 -20.67
C GLY A 97 -7.05 -13.84 -19.83
N ASN A 98 -8.29 -13.37 -19.71
CA ASN A 98 -8.64 -12.23 -18.87
C ASN A 98 -8.23 -12.47 -17.40
N TYR A 99 -8.51 -13.66 -16.85
CA TYR A 99 -8.09 -14.02 -15.50
C TYR A 99 -6.57 -13.89 -15.27
N ILE A 100 -5.75 -14.32 -16.24
CA ILE A 100 -4.28 -14.16 -16.15
C ILE A 100 -3.92 -12.68 -16.07
N VAL A 101 -4.60 -11.83 -16.83
CA VAL A 101 -4.35 -10.38 -16.80
C VAL A 101 -4.70 -9.80 -15.42
N TYR A 102 -5.80 -10.23 -14.80
CA TYR A 102 -6.14 -9.83 -13.43
C TYR A 102 -5.06 -10.20 -12.41
N VAL A 103 -4.47 -11.40 -12.54
CA VAL A 103 -3.35 -11.82 -11.70
C VAL A 103 -2.12 -10.92 -11.91
N ILE A 104 -1.81 -10.55 -13.15
CA ILE A 104 -0.70 -9.63 -13.45
C ILE A 104 -0.94 -8.27 -12.81
N PHE A 105 -2.14 -7.69 -12.97
CA PHE A 105 -2.47 -6.41 -12.36
C PHE A 105 -2.45 -6.45 -10.83
N ASP A 106 -2.91 -7.54 -10.20
CA ASP A 106 -2.79 -7.72 -8.75
C ASP A 106 -1.32 -7.63 -8.29
N ARG A 107 -0.40 -8.32 -8.99
CA ARG A 107 1.04 -8.24 -8.71
C ARG A 107 1.61 -6.85 -8.92
N LEU A 108 1.22 -6.16 -10.00
CA LEU A 108 1.65 -4.78 -10.26
C LEU A 108 1.17 -3.84 -9.15
N TYR A 109 -0.10 -3.92 -8.75
CA TYR A 109 -0.62 -3.12 -7.66
C TYR A 109 0.01 -3.47 -6.31
N HIS A 110 0.41 -4.72 -6.08
CA HIS A 110 1.19 -5.10 -4.91
C HIS A 110 2.56 -4.41 -4.90
N TYR A 111 3.29 -4.46 -6.01
CA TYR A 111 4.60 -3.83 -6.15
C TYR A 111 4.56 -2.31 -5.95
N TYR A 112 3.67 -1.60 -6.66
CA TYR A 112 3.58 -0.14 -6.54
C TYR A 112 3.12 0.32 -5.17
N GLN A 113 2.36 -0.51 -4.47
CA GLN A 113 1.93 -0.20 -3.11
C GLN A 113 3.07 -0.34 -2.11
N ASP A 114 3.92 -1.36 -2.22
CA ASP A 114 5.11 -1.46 -1.38
C ASP A 114 6.07 -0.29 -1.65
N LEU A 115 6.14 0.17 -2.90
CA LEU A 115 6.86 1.39 -3.26
C LEU A 115 6.21 2.65 -2.61
N SER A 116 4.89 2.76 -2.63
CA SER A 116 4.15 3.85 -1.98
C SER A 116 4.35 3.86 -0.46
N ARG A 117 4.33 2.69 0.18
CA ARG A 117 4.63 2.52 1.62
C ARG A 117 6.05 2.99 1.95
N ARG A 118 7.05 2.60 1.14
CA ARG A 118 8.45 3.04 1.32
C ARG A 118 8.66 4.54 1.13
N ASN A 119 7.76 5.19 0.37
CA ASN A 119 7.78 6.64 0.18
C ASN A 119 7.02 7.42 1.28
N GLY A 120 6.41 6.73 2.27
CA GLY A 120 5.77 7.37 3.43
C GLY A 120 4.29 7.72 3.27
N TYR A 121 3.60 7.18 2.25
CA TYR A 121 2.16 7.39 2.01
C TYR A 121 1.30 6.33 2.71
N LEU A 122 1.23 6.37 4.04
CA LEU A 122 0.58 5.34 4.86
C LEU A 122 -0.96 5.45 4.85
N GLU A 123 -1.51 6.66 4.83
CA GLU A 123 -2.96 6.87 4.86
C GLU A 123 -3.60 6.42 3.53
N PHE A 124 -2.97 6.79 2.41
CA PHE A 124 -3.32 6.27 1.10
C PHE A 124 -3.21 4.74 1.05
N TYR A 125 -2.17 4.18 1.69
CA TYR A 125 -1.98 2.74 1.74
C TYR A 125 -3.15 2.02 2.41
N ARG A 126 -3.60 2.48 3.58
CA ARG A 126 -4.70 1.85 4.32
C ARG A 126 -6.01 1.91 3.54
N ARG A 127 -6.35 3.09 3.02
CA ARG A 127 -7.62 3.31 2.33
C ARG A 127 -7.76 2.48 1.05
N THR A 128 -6.65 2.16 0.39
CA THR A 128 -6.63 1.46 -0.91
C THR A 128 -6.39 -0.05 -0.80
N ARG A 129 -5.96 -0.54 0.37
CA ARG A 129 -5.57 -1.95 0.57
C ARG A 129 -6.69 -2.94 0.24
N ASN A 130 -7.92 -2.64 0.64
CA ASN A 130 -9.07 -3.53 0.43
C ASN A 130 -9.61 -3.43 -1.00
N LEU A 131 -9.75 -2.22 -1.53
CA LEU A 131 -10.22 -1.94 -2.90
C LEU A 131 -9.39 -2.67 -3.96
N ARG A 132 -8.08 -2.80 -3.75
CA ARG A 132 -7.18 -3.52 -4.67
C ARG A 132 -7.41 -5.03 -4.71
N ARG A 133 -7.75 -5.65 -3.56
CA ARG A 133 -7.91 -7.11 -3.47
C ARG A 133 -9.25 -7.57 -4.04
N THR A 134 -10.25 -6.70 -4.03
CA THR A 134 -11.61 -7.02 -4.45
C THR A 134 -11.70 -7.55 -5.89
N PRO A 135 -11.07 -6.95 -6.92
CA PRO A 135 -11.11 -7.47 -8.29
C PRO A 135 -10.67 -8.93 -8.41
N LEU A 136 -9.55 -9.32 -7.77
CA LEU A 136 -9.04 -10.69 -7.84
C LEU A 136 -9.97 -11.68 -7.10
N ILE A 137 -10.54 -11.27 -5.97
CA ILE A 137 -11.49 -12.11 -5.21
C ILE A 137 -12.78 -12.31 -6.00
N VAL A 138 -13.32 -11.22 -6.58
CA VAL A 138 -14.52 -11.27 -7.41
C VAL A 138 -14.29 -12.18 -8.61
N ILE A 139 -13.17 -12.01 -9.34
CA ILE A 139 -12.92 -12.84 -10.52
C ILE A 139 -12.68 -14.32 -10.20
N SER A 140 -12.05 -14.60 -9.06
CA SER A 140 -11.85 -15.98 -8.61
C SER A 140 -13.18 -16.63 -8.20
N THR A 141 -14.09 -15.84 -7.61
CA THR A 141 -15.42 -16.30 -7.23
C THR A 141 -16.28 -16.54 -8.49
N GLY A 142 -16.24 -15.63 -9.46
CA GLY A 142 -16.94 -15.81 -10.73
C GLY A 142 -16.40 -17.00 -11.53
N ASN A 143 -15.09 -17.27 -11.50
CA ASN A 143 -14.54 -18.50 -12.06
C ASN A 143 -15.09 -19.78 -11.40
N ALA A 144 -15.23 -19.80 -10.07
CA ALA A 144 -15.83 -20.94 -9.38
C ALA A 144 -17.31 -21.13 -9.77
N LEU A 145 -18.07 -20.04 -9.86
CA LEU A 145 -19.45 -20.05 -10.32
C LEU A 145 -19.57 -20.48 -11.79
N LEU A 146 -18.62 -20.08 -12.63
CA LEU A 146 -18.57 -20.42 -14.04
C LEU A 146 -18.35 -21.93 -14.22
N VAL A 147 -17.42 -22.55 -13.48
CA VAL A 147 -17.22 -24.01 -13.51
C VAL A 147 -18.48 -24.75 -13.06
N ALA A 148 -19.15 -24.28 -12.00
CA ALA A 148 -20.42 -24.87 -11.55
C ALA A 148 -21.51 -24.74 -12.62
N MET A 149 -21.63 -23.56 -13.25
CA MET A 149 -22.59 -23.31 -14.32
C MET A 149 -22.35 -24.20 -15.54
N ILE A 150 -21.09 -24.40 -15.94
CA ILE A 150 -20.74 -25.30 -17.05
C ILE A 150 -21.23 -26.72 -16.78
N LYS A 151 -21.03 -27.24 -15.56
CA LYS A 151 -21.47 -28.58 -15.19
C LYS A 151 -22.99 -28.72 -15.16
N LEU A 152 -23.69 -27.73 -14.59
CA LEU A 152 -25.15 -27.70 -14.61
C LEU A 152 -25.72 -27.67 -16.03
N LEU A 153 -25.06 -26.96 -16.94
CA LEU A 153 -25.49 -26.82 -18.32
C LEU A 153 -25.29 -28.11 -19.12
N GLU A 154 -24.23 -28.86 -18.83
CA GLU A 154 -23.98 -30.20 -19.39
C GLU A 154 -25.03 -31.21 -18.91
N ASP A 155 -25.33 -31.22 -17.61
CA ASP A 155 -26.27 -32.18 -17.00
C ASP A 155 -27.75 -31.91 -17.35
N TYR A 156 -28.14 -30.65 -17.56
CA TYR A 156 -29.55 -30.23 -17.70
C TYR A 156 -29.90 -29.59 -19.05
N GLN A 157 -29.06 -29.78 -20.08
CA GLN A 157 -29.16 -29.12 -21.39
C GLN A 157 -30.54 -29.22 -22.08
N SER A 158 -31.36 -30.21 -21.73
CA SER A 158 -32.67 -30.48 -22.33
C SER A 158 -33.88 -30.05 -21.49
N SER A 159 -33.71 -29.68 -20.21
CA SER A 159 -34.83 -29.63 -19.26
C SER A 159 -35.11 -28.27 -18.61
N ILE A 160 -34.13 -27.36 -18.48
CA ILE A 160 -34.26 -26.19 -17.58
C ILE A 160 -34.27 -24.84 -18.31
N LEU A 161 -33.53 -24.66 -19.42
CA LEU A 161 -33.42 -23.35 -20.10
C LEU A 161 -33.41 -23.50 -21.63
N PRO A 162 -34.36 -22.92 -22.38
CA PRO A 162 -34.33 -22.88 -23.84
C PRO A 162 -33.30 -21.87 -24.40
N VAL A 163 -32.28 -21.53 -23.60
CA VAL A 163 -31.30 -20.47 -23.88
C VAL A 163 -30.00 -21.11 -24.34
N GLN A 164 -29.37 -20.55 -25.38
CA GLN A 164 -28.09 -21.08 -25.85
C GLN A 164 -27.01 -20.95 -24.75
N PRO A 165 -26.18 -21.99 -24.53
CA PRO A 165 -25.19 -22.04 -23.46
C PRO A 165 -24.27 -20.82 -23.32
N TRP A 166 -23.90 -20.19 -24.45
CA TRP A 166 -23.01 -19.05 -24.47
C TRP A 166 -23.64 -17.77 -23.88
N HIS A 167 -24.97 -17.61 -23.98
CA HIS A 167 -25.65 -16.46 -23.40
C HIS A 167 -25.58 -16.49 -21.87
N CYS A 168 -25.68 -17.67 -21.25
CA CYS A 168 -25.53 -17.82 -19.80
C CYS A 168 -24.12 -17.42 -19.34
N LEU A 169 -23.09 -17.81 -20.10
CA LEU A 169 -21.73 -17.38 -19.82
C LEU A 169 -21.56 -15.87 -19.96
N ALA A 170 -22.05 -15.28 -21.06
CA ALA A 170 -21.97 -13.85 -21.31
C ALA A 170 -22.68 -13.03 -20.21
N ILE A 171 -23.85 -13.48 -19.72
CA ILE A 171 -24.55 -12.83 -18.61
C ILE A 171 -23.74 -12.91 -17.32
N LEU A 172 -23.12 -14.06 -17.03
CA LEU A 172 -22.30 -14.20 -15.83
C LEU A 172 -21.05 -13.31 -15.88
N THR A 173 -20.34 -13.28 -17.01
CA THR A 173 -19.13 -12.47 -17.19
C THR A 173 -19.43 -10.97 -17.22
N THR A 174 -20.52 -10.55 -17.88
CA THR A 174 -20.96 -9.14 -17.86
C THR A 174 -21.22 -8.67 -16.43
N LEU A 175 -21.93 -9.45 -15.61
CA LEU A 175 -22.22 -9.11 -14.21
C LEU A 175 -20.94 -8.98 -13.38
N GLU A 176 -19.99 -9.90 -13.57
CA GLU A 176 -18.68 -9.87 -12.92
C GLU A 176 -17.91 -8.61 -13.29
N VAL A 177 -17.86 -8.25 -14.59
CA VAL A 177 -17.18 -7.05 -15.08
C VAL A 177 -17.83 -5.77 -14.54
N ILE A 178 -19.15 -5.71 -14.41
CA ILE A 178 -19.85 -4.55 -13.83
C ILE A 178 -19.41 -4.33 -12.37
N ILE A 179 -19.37 -5.40 -11.57
CA ILE A 179 -18.96 -5.33 -10.16
C ILE A 179 -17.50 -4.86 -10.06
N ILE A 180 -16.61 -5.48 -10.84
CA ILE A 180 -15.18 -5.14 -10.83
C ILE A 180 -14.94 -3.71 -11.31
N SER A 181 -15.57 -3.30 -12.42
CA SER A 181 -15.45 -1.97 -12.99
C SER A 181 -15.87 -0.89 -12.00
N THR A 182 -16.97 -1.10 -11.28
CA THR A 182 -17.42 -0.17 -10.23
C THR A 182 -16.35 0.05 -9.15
N VAL A 183 -15.72 -1.03 -8.69
CA VAL A 183 -14.64 -0.98 -7.69
C VAL A 183 -13.39 -0.29 -8.26
N LEU A 184 -13.02 -0.60 -9.50
CA LEU A 184 -11.85 0.01 -10.17
C LEU A 184 -12.06 1.51 -10.43
N ILE A 185 -13.26 1.94 -10.79
CA ILE A 185 -13.61 3.35 -10.96
C ILE A 185 -13.51 4.08 -9.62
N TRP A 186 -14.04 3.49 -8.54
CA TRP A 186 -13.89 4.06 -7.20
C TRP A 186 -12.41 4.21 -6.81
N TYR A 187 -11.60 3.17 -7.08
CA TYR A 187 -10.17 3.22 -6.83
C TYR A 187 -9.45 4.28 -7.69
N LEU A 188 -9.87 4.44 -8.95
CA LEU A 188 -9.36 5.47 -9.85
C LEU A 188 -9.64 6.88 -9.31
N VAL A 189 -10.88 7.16 -8.90
CA VAL A 189 -11.28 8.46 -8.33
C VAL A 189 -10.43 8.78 -7.10
N LEU A 190 -10.23 7.81 -6.22
CA LEU A 190 -9.40 7.98 -5.03
C LEU A 190 -7.95 8.32 -5.39
N THR A 191 -7.40 7.67 -6.41
CA THR A 191 -6.03 7.89 -6.88
C THR A 191 -5.89 9.24 -7.58
N ILE A 192 -6.88 9.66 -8.37
CA ILE A 192 -6.90 10.99 -9.01
C ILE A 192 -7.01 12.09 -7.96
N LYS A 193 -7.90 11.92 -6.96
CA LYS A 193 -8.05 12.86 -5.85
C LYS A 193 -6.73 13.03 -5.10
N PHE A 194 -6.08 11.91 -4.77
CA PHE A 194 -4.76 11.91 -4.12
C PHE A 194 -3.69 12.62 -4.97
N ASN A 195 -3.63 12.32 -6.26
CA ASN A 195 -2.68 12.97 -7.18
C ASN A 195 -2.97 14.47 -7.34
N LYS A 196 -4.25 14.89 -7.34
CA LYS A 196 -4.64 16.30 -7.44
C LYS A 196 -4.33 17.09 -6.16
N GLU A 197 -4.47 16.46 -5.01
CA GLU A 197 -4.18 17.07 -3.70
C GLU A 197 -2.67 17.28 -3.47
N CYS A 198 -1.81 16.77 -4.37
CA CYS A 198 -0.36 16.81 -4.23
C CYS A 198 0.10 16.43 -2.83
N ALA A 199 -0.59 15.44 -2.22
CA ALA A 199 -0.45 15.15 -0.81
C ALA A 199 1.03 14.89 -0.49
N TYR A 200 1.56 15.66 0.47
CA TYR A 200 2.90 15.43 0.98
C TYR A 200 2.93 14.08 1.71
N PRO A 201 4.07 13.39 1.72
CA PRO A 201 4.21 12.12 2.43
C PRO A 201 3.83 12.29 3.91
N ASP A 202 2.86 11.50 4.37
CA ASP A 202 2.23 11.60 5.70
C ASP A 202 3.27 11.60 6.83
N ALA A 203 4.37 10.85 6.66
CA ALA A 203 5.49 10.81 7.59
C ALA A 203 6.15 12.18 7.85
N THR A 204 6.10 13.10 6.90
CA THR A 204 6.61 14.47 7.05
C THR A 204 5.57 15.44 7.59
N GLN A 205 4.28 15.17 7.37
CA GLN A 205 3.21 16.03 7.85
C GLN A 205 3.05 15.92 9.38
N ASP A 206 3.24 14.73 9.95
CA ASP A 206 3.27 14.55 11.42
C ASP A 206 4.52 15.20 12.04
N ASP A 207 5.68 15.16 11.40
CA ASP A 207 6.88 15.88 11.85
C ASP A 207 6.69 17.41 11.78
N ILE A 208 6.04 17.90 10.72
CA ILE A 208 5.73 19.33 10.54
C ILE A 208 4.68 19.79 11.56
N LEU A 209 3.58 19.05 11.73
CA LEU A 209 2.54 19.37 12.71
C LEU A 209 3.06 19.27 14.15
N SER A 210 3.85 18.24 14.49
CA SER A 210 4.47 18.13 15.81
C SER A 210 5.49 19.25 16.07
N SER A 211 6.22 19.69 15.03
CA SER A 211 7.12 20.85 15.13
C SER A 211 6.37 22.17 15.32
N PHE A 212 5.15 22.30 14.77
CA PHE A 212 4.31 23.49 15.00
C PHE A 212 3.57 23.46 16.35
N ILE A 213 3.26 22.28 16.88
CA ILE A 213 2.54 22.12 18.16
C ILE A 213 3.48 22.22 19.37
N THR A 214 4.80 22.07 19.19
CA THR A 214 5.77 22.28 20.27
C THR A 214 6.50 23.61 20.05
N PRO A 215 6.08 24.69 20.75
CA PRO A 215 6.68 24.91 22.07
C PRO A 215 5.74 25.50 23.15
N GLN A 216 4.41 25.31 23.15
CA GLN A 216 3.56 25.96 24.20
C GLN A 216 2.31 25.23 24.72
N THR A 217 2.10 23.95 24.46
CA THR A 217 0.92 23.22 25.01
C THR A 217 1.30 22.04 25.90
N SER A 218 2.01 22.36 26.98
CA SER A 218 1.91 21.60 28.23
C SER A 218 0.58 21.95 28.93
N ALA A 219 -0.54 21.57 28.32
CA ALA A 219 -1.85 21.69 28.95
C ALA A 219 -2.59 20.37 28.79
N ASN A 220 -2.81 19.72 29.94
CA ASN A 220 -3.67 18.58 30.15
C ASN A 220 -5.06 18.80 29.52
N GLU A 221 -5.29 18.33 28.30
CA GLU A 221 -6.63 18.04 27.81
C GLU A 221 -6.85 16.53 27.81
N ILE A 222 -7.35 16.04 28.95
CA ILE A 222 -7.95 14.71 29.08
C ILE A 222 -9.33 14.79 28.40
N GLY A 223 -9.33 14.81 27.07
CA GLY A 223 -10.52 14.61 26.25
C GLY A 223 -10.82 13.12 26.12
N PHE A 224 -12.10 12.74 26.19
CA PHE A 224 -12.58 11.38 26.01
C PHE A 224 -11.93 10.73 24.78
N ARG A 225 -11.02 9.79 25.01
CA ARG A 225 -10.36 9.03 23.95
C ARG A 225 -11.31 7.91 23.54
N ASP A 226 -11.95 8.10 22.40
CA ASP A 226 -12.73 7.03 21.78
C ASP A 226 -11.81 5.82 21.52
N GLU A 227 -12.31 4.60 21.72
CA GLU A 227 -11.51 3.37 21.59
C GLU A 227 -10.91 3.26 20.18
N THR A 228 -11.67 3.73 19.18
CA THR A 228 -11.24 3.92 17.79
C THR A 228 -10.11 4.93 17.63
N TYR A 229 -10.04 6.01 18.42
CA TYR A 229 -8.90 6.94 18.38
C TYR A 229 -7.63 6.26 18.89
N THR A 230 -7.71 5.51 19.99
CA THR A 230 -6.56 4.77 20.50
C THR A 230 -6.10 3.67 19.55
N GLU A 231 -7.03 2.95 18.91
CA GLU A 231 -6.71 1.94 17.89
C GLU A 231 -6.03 2.58 16.67
N ASN A 232 -6.57 3.71 16.18
CA ASN A 232 -5.96 4.45 15.08
C ASN A 232 -4.55 4.97 15.40
N VAL A 233 -4.32 5.46 16.63
CA VAL A 233 -2.99 5.92 17.08
C VAL A 233 -2.03 4.73 17.21
N LEU A 234 -2.49 3.61 17.78
CA LEU A 234 -1.70 2.39 17.91
C LEU A 234 -1.32 1.83 16.53
N GLU A 235 -2.26 1.79 15.59
CA GLU A 235 -2.03 1.36 14.22
C GLU A 235 -1.04 2.28 13.50
N LYS A 236 -1.15 3.61 13.68
CA LYS A 236 -0.16 4.59 13.20
C LYS A 236 1.24 4.35 13.77
N GLN A 237 1.35 4.13 15.07
CA GLN A 237 2.65 3.86 15.70
C GLN A 237 3.23 2.53 15.23
N ALA A 238 2.41 1.48 15.09
CA ALA A 238 2.86 0.19 14.59
C ALA A 238 3.38 0.27 13.14
N ASP A 239 2.69 1.03 12.28
CA ASP A 239 3.12 1.26 10.91
C ASP A 239 4.41 2.08 10.83
N LEU A 240 4.56 3.12 11.67
CA LEU A 240 5.80 3.91 11.75
C LEU A 240 6.99 3.05 12.19
N ILE A 241 6.82 2.23 13.22
CA ILE A 241 7.87 1.30 13.69
C ILE A 241 8.27 0.34 12.56
N ARG A 242 7.29 -0.23 11.84
CA ARG A 242 7.55 -1.10 10.69
C ARG A 242 8.31 -0.36 9.58
N TYR A 243 7.90 0.86 9.26
CA TYR A 243 8.58 1.70 8.28
C TYR A 243 10.03 1.99 8.68
N LEU A 244 10.27 2.42 9.92
CA LEU A 244 11.60 2.71 10.44
C LEU A 244 12.48 1.45 10.47
N ARG A 245 11.92 0.30 10.83
CA ARG A 245 12.63 -0.99 10.80
C ARG A 245 13.04 -1.37 9.38
N GLU A 246 12.12 -1.30 8.42
CA GLU A 246 12.41 -1.61 7.00
C GLU A 246 13.50 -0.67 6.45
N ARG A 247 13.47 0.61 6.86
CA ARG A 247 14.47 1.61 6.47
C ARG A 247 15.83 1.35 7.12
N ASN A 248 15.88 0.97 8.39
CA ASN A 248 17.12 0.59 9.08
C ASN A 248 17.74 -0.67 8.47
N GLU A 249 16.92 -1.69 8.15
CA GLU A 249 17.39 -2.90 7.47
C GLU A 249 17.97 -2.57 6.09
N HIS A 250 17.33 -1.67 5.33
CA HIS A 250 17.84 -1.22 4.04
C HIS A 250 19.16 -0.45 4.17
N LEU A 251 19.26 0.48 5.13
CA LEU A 251 20.50 1.21 5.42
C LEU A 251 21.63 0.25 5.86
N ALA A 252 21.33 -0.72 6.70
CA ALA A 252 22.30 -1.74 7.12
C ALA A 252 22.83 -2.56 5.92
N ARG A 253 21.94 -2.96 5.00
CA ARG A 253 22.35 -3.66 3.76
C ARG A 253 23.27 -2.80 2.90
N LEU A 254 22.93 -1.53 2.70
CA LEU A 254 23.79 -0.61 1.93
C LEU A 254 25.14 -0.40 2.61
N ALA A 255 25.18 -0.22 3.93
CA ALA A 255 26.41 -0.07 4.68
C ALA A 255 27.32 -1.31 4.56
N HIS A 256 26.74 -2.51 4.62
CA HIS A 256 27.47 -3.76 4.38
C HIS A 256 28.02 -3.86 2.96
N GLN A 257 27.21 -3.52 1.94
CA GLN A 257 27.65 -3.53 0.54
C GLN A 257 28.79 -2.54 0.28
N LEU A 258 28.70 -1.32 0.81
CA LEU A 258 29.77 -0.32 0.71
C LEU A 258 31.04 -0.78 1.41
N LYS A 259 30.93 -1.36 2.61
CA LYS A 259 32.09 -1.92 3.34
C LYS A 259 32.77 -3.04 2.54
N GLN A 260 32.00 -3.91 1.89
CA GLN A 260 32.55 -4.97 1.03
C GLN A 260 33.30 -4.37 -0.17
N GLN A 261 32.73 -3.36 -0.85
CA GLN A 261 33.37 -2.68 -1.98
C GLN A 261 34.70 -2.03 -1.58
N ILE A 262 34.74 -1.29 -0.46
CA ILE A 262 35.97 -0.66 0.06
C ILE A 262 37.04 -1.72 0.36
N THR A 263 36.65 -2.82 1.01
CA THR A 263 37.60 -3.90 1.35
C THR A 263 38.19 -4.53 0.10
N THR A 264 37.40 -4.72 -0.96
CA THR A 264 37.90 -5.26 -2.23
C THR A 264 38.79 -4.29 -3.00
N THR A 265 38.54 -2.99 -2.93
CA THR A 265 39.37 -1.97 -3.61
C THR A 265 40.67 -1.65 -2.90
N VAL A 266 40.79 -1.92 -1.59
CA VAL A 266 42.03 -1.72 -0.82
C VAL A 266 42.99 -2.91 -0.94
N VAL A 267 42.50 -4.07 -1.43
CA VAL A 267 43.28 -5.30 -1.61
C VAL A 267 43.75 -5.51 -3.05
N ALA A 268 43.28 -4.67 -4.00
CA ALA A 268 43.75 -4.61 -5.38
C ALA A 268 44.77 -3.49 -5.57
#